data_AF-A0A6B1E395-F1
#
_entry.id   AF-A0A6B1E395-F1
#
_cell.length_a   1.000
_cell.length_b   1.000
_cell.length_c   1.000
_cell.angle_alpha   90.00
_cell.angle_beta   90.00
_cell.angle_gamma   90.00
#
_symmetry.space_group_name_H-M   'P 1'
#
loop_
_entity.id
_entity.type
_entity.pdbx_description
1 polymer ?
#
loop_
_entity_poly.entity_id
_entity_poly.type
_entity_poly.pdbx_seq_one_letter_code
_entity_poly.pdbx_strand_id
1 'polypeptide(L)'
;IRGGSVPKEFIPAVKKGVNQAMQGGVIAGYPVVGIKASLVDGAFHEVDSSEIAFTIAGSMCLKEGIQKGAPVILEPSMRVEVVVPDGYTGAVVGDISSRRGVITGMEPHSEGISVIKARVPLGEMFGYANDLRNYTQGRGNFSMEFDTYTVAPRDIAELVKSGAR
;
A
#
# COMPACT_ATOMS: atom_id res chain seq x y z
N ILE A 1 -27.74 7.70 -9.76
CA ILE A 1 -28.97 8.15 -9.04
C ILE A 1 -30.08 8.31 -10.05
N ARG A 2 -31.13 7.48 -9.97
CA ARG A 2 -32.34 7.60 -10.79
C ARG A 2 -33.40 8.34 -9.97
N GLY A 3 -34.22 9.19 -10.61
CA GLY A 3 -35.41 9.77 -9.99
C GLY A 3 -35.22 10.93 -9.00
N GLY A 4 -34.01 11.43 -8.75
CA GLY A 4 -33.80 12.60 -7.88
C GLY A 4 -33.97 12.32 -6.38
N SER A 5 -33.87 11.05 -5.95
CA SER A 5 -34.00 10.63 -4.55
C SER A 5 -32.94 11.24 -3.61
N VAL A 6 -31.85 11.76 -4.18
CA VAL A 6 -30.88 12.62 -3.50
C VAL A 6 -30.69 13.88 -4.36
N PRO A 7 -30.93 15.08 -3.80
CA PRO A 7 -30.66 16.35 -4.47
C PRO A 7 -29.20 16.47 -4.92
N LYS A 8 -28.99 17.09 -6.09
CA LYS A 8 -27.65 17.17 -6.69
C LYS A 8 -26.68 17.96 -5.82
N GLU A 9 -27.16 18.92 -5.03
CA GLU A 9 -26.33 19.70 -4.10
C GLU A 9 -25.70 18.86 -2.98
N PHE A 10 -26.26 17.71 -2.62
CA PHE A 10 -25.73 16.85 -1.55
C PHE A 10 -24.74 15.79 -2.05
N ILE A 11 -24.66 15.56 -3.36
CA ILE A 11 -23.73 14.57 -3.94
C ILE A 11 -22.26 14.89 -3.59
N PRO A 12 -21.78 16.15 -3.67
CA PRO A 12 -20.43 16.50 -3.22
C PRO A 12 -20.18 16.20 -1.73
N ALA A 13 -21.19 16.36 -0.88
CA ALA A 13 -21.11 16.07 0.55
C ALA A 13 -20.90 14.57 0.81
N VAL A 14 -21.66 13.71 0.12
CA VAL A 14 -21.46 12.25 0.16
C VAL A 14 -20.03 11.89 -0.27
N LYS A 15 -19.56 12.46 -1.38
CA LYS A 15 -18.19 12.23 -1.86
C LYS A 15 -17.13 12.66 -0.85
N LYS A 16 -17.32 13.80 -0.19
CA LYS A 16 -16.45 14.29 0.89
C LYS A 16 -16.42 13.32 2.05
N GLY A 17 -17.57 12.82 2.50
CA GLY A 17 -17.69 11.83 3.56
C GLY A 17 -16.96 10.52 3.26
N VAL A 18 -17.14 10.01 2.04
CA VAL A 18 -16.43 8.83 1.52
C VAL A 18 -14.92 9.07 1.56
N ASN A 19 -14.42 10.17 0.99
CA ASN A 19 -12.99 10.47 0.94
C ASN A 19 -12.37 10.61 2.34
N GLN A 20 -13.07 11.23 3.29
CA GLN A 20 -12.62 11.33 4.67
C GLN A 20 -12.52 9.96 5.34
N ALA A 21 -13.53 9.11 5.16
CA ALA A 21 -13.50 7.75 5.69
C ALA A 21 -12.40 6.90 5.05
N MET A 22 -12.09 7.11 3.76
CA MET A 22 -10.97 6.45 3.10
C MET A 22 -9.63 6.81 3.76
N GLN A 23 -9.42 8.07 4.14
CA GLN A 23 -8.16 8.50 4.78
C GLN A 23 -7.98 7.91 6.17
N GLY A 24 -9.07 7.79 6.94
CA GLY A 24 -9.04 7.26 8.30
C GLY A 24 -8.90 5.74 8.41
N GLY A 25 -9.08 5.00 7.31
CA GLY A 25 -9.02 3.55 7.32
C GLY A 25 -10.16 2.88 8.10
N VAL A 26 -10.27 1.56 7.94
CA VAL A 26 -11.32 0.75 8.60
C VAL A 26 -10.74 -0.39 9.44
N ILE A 27 -9.54 -0.90 9.09
CA ILE A 27 -8.90 -2.01 9.79
C ILE A 27 -7.92 -1.53 10.86
N ALA A 28 -6.95 -0.70 10.48
CA ALA A 28 -5.82 -0.32 11.34
C ALA A 28 -5.40 1.16 11.15
N GLY A 29 -6.35 2.01 10.74
CA GLY A 29 -6.08 3.44 10.56
C GLY A 29 -5.34 3.84 9.27
N TYR A 30 -5.03 2.87 8.39
CA TYR A 30 -4.37 3.14 7.11
C TYR A 30 -5.34 3.58 6.01
N PRO A 31 -4.91 4.46 5.09
CA PRO A 31 -5.73 4.86 3.96
C PRO A 31 -6.23 3.67 3.13
N VAL A 32 -7.51 3.72 2.76
CA VAL A 32 -8.14 2.73 1.88
C VAL A 32 -7.83 3.09 0.43
N VAL A 33 -7.38 2.11 -0.35
CA VAL A 33 -7.11 2.24 -1.79
C VAL A 33 -7.78 1.09 -2.56
N GLY A 34 -7.84 1.21 -3.89
CA GLY A 34 -8.30 0.12 -4.76
C GLY A 34 -9.83 -0.10 -4.76
N ILE A 35 -10.62 0.90 -4.38
CA ILE A 35 -12.09 0.81 -4.35
C ILE A 35 -12.75 1.71 -5.39
N LYS A 36 -13.96 1.32 -5.81
CA LYS A 36 -14.87 2.16 -6.58
C LYS A 36 -16.16 2.36 -5.78
N ALA A 37 -16.44 3.58 -5.37
CA ALA A 37 -17.71 3.95 -4.73
C ALA A 37 -18.72 4.44 -5.78
N SER A 38 -19.97 4.00 -5.69
CA SER A 38 -21.04 4.45 -6.59
C SER A 38 -22.30 4.76 -5.78
N LEU A 39 -22.77 6.00 -5.88
CA LEU A 39 -24.04 6.42 -5.26
C LEU A 39 -25.20 5.99 -6.17
N VAL A 40 -25.83 4.88 -5.79
CA VAL A 40 -26.89 4.24 -6.59
C VAL A 40 -28.28 4.75 -6.20
N ASP A 41 -28.50 4.97 -4.90
CA ASP A 41 -29.78 5.37 -4.33
C ASP A 41 -29.60 6.15 -3.01
N GLY A 42 -30.68 6.69 -2.47
CA GLY A 42 -30.72 7.39 -1.19
C GLY A 42 -32.10 8.00 -0.92
N ALA A 43 -32.20 8.74 0.18
CA ALA A 43 -33.39 9.51 0.53
C ALA A 43 -32.96 10.80 1.24
N PHE A 44 -33.83 11.80 1.23
CA PHE A 44 -33.63 13.04 1.98
C PHE A 44 -34.96 13.51 2.57
N HIS A 45 -34.85 14.36 3.58
CA HIS A 45 -35.95 15.08 4.21
C HIS A 45 -35.64 16.58 4.12
N GLU A 46 -36.58 17.39 3.61
CA GLU A 46 -36.32 18.80 3.27
C GLU A 46 -35.83 19.65 4.45
N VAL A 47 -36.29 19.35 5.67
CA VAL A 47 -36.00 20.16 6.86
C VAL A 47 -34.77 19.64 7.62
N ASP A 48 -34.61 18.32 7.70
CA ASP A 48 -33.59 17.70 8.57
C ASP A 48 -32.31 17.33 7.82
N SER A 49 -32.35 17.31 6.48
CA SER A 49 -31.18 16.98 5.67
C SER A 49 -30.27 18.18 5.52
N SER A 50 -28.98 17.94 5.73
CA SER A 50 -27.93 18.94 5.62
C SER A 50 -26.68 18.35 4.97
N GLU A 51 -25.77 19.22 4.52
CA GLU A 51 -24.47 18.81 3.98
C GLU A 51 -23.70 17.94 4.98
N ILE A 52 -23.74 18.29 6.27
CA ILE A 52 -23.08 17.54 7.34
C ILE A 52 -23.70 16.15 7.46
N ALA A 53 -25.02 16.04 7.43
CA ALA A 53 -25.71 14.75 7.50
C ALA A 53 -25.30 13.82 6.36
N PHE A 54 -25.26 14.30 5.11
CA PHE A 54 -24.82 13.51 3.96
C PHE A 54 -23.32 13.18 3.97
N THR A 55 -22.49 14.04 4.55
CA THR A 55 -21.06 13.76 4.76
C THR A 55 -20.89 12.61 5.76
N ILE A 56 -21.61 12.64 6.88
CA ILE A 56 -21.58 11.57 7.88
C ILE A 56 -22.12 10.27 7.27
N ALA A 57 -23.26 10.33 6.57
CA ALA A 57 -23.85 9.17 5.91
C ALA A 57 -22.88 8.51 4.91
N GLY A 58 -22.22 9.30 4.05
CA GLY A 58 -21.22 8.80 3.11
C GLY A 58 -20.03 8.10 3.81
N SER A 59 -19.57 8.65 4.94
CA SER A 59 -18.51 8.06 5.76
C SER A 59 -18.95 6.72 6.38
N MET A 60 -20.16 6.66 6.93
CA MET A 60 -20.72 5.44 7.54
C MET A 60 -20.91 4.33 6.49
N CYS A 61 -21.51 4.65 5.34
CA CYS A 61 -21.72 3.69 4.25
C CYS A 61 -20.40 3.08 3.76
N LEU A 62 -19.34 3.90 3.66
CA LEU A 62 -18.04 3.37 3.26
C LEU A 62 -17.48 2.39 4.30
N LYS A 63 -17.49 2.76 5.58
CA LYS A 63 -16.95 1.90 6.65
C LYS A 63 -17.66 0.54 6.68
N GLU A 64 -18.98 0.55 6.62
CA GLU A 64 -19.78 -0.67 6.59
C GLU A 64 -19.52 -1.50 5.32
N GLY A 65 -19.49 -0.84 4.15
CA GLY A 65 -19.22 -1.50 2.87
C GLY A 65 -17.85 -2.18 2.83
N ILE A 66 -16.82 -1.51 3.34
CA ILE A 66 -15.46 -2.06 3.42
C ILE A 66 -15.41 -3.26 4.35
N GLN A 67 -16.03 -3.21 5.53
CA GLN A 67 -16.05 -4.35 6.48
C GLN A 67 -16.68 -5.59 5.87
N LYS A 68 -17.77 -5.42 5.10
CA LYS A 68 -18.44 -6.53 4.39
C LYS A 68 -17.61 -7.06 3.20
N GLY A 69 -16.71 -6.24 2.66
CA GLY A 69 -15.89 -6.56 1.49
C GLY A 69 -14.63 -7.38 1.77
N ALA A 70 -14.47 -7.94 2.98
CA ALA A 70 -13.29 -8.70 3.40
C ALA A 70 -11.97 -7.94 3.12
N PRO A 71 -11.77 -6.78 3.77
CA PRO A 71 -10.69 -5.88 3.42
C PRO A 71 -9.33 -6.46 3.87
N VAL A 72 -8.29 -6.18 3.10
CA VAL A 72 -6.93 -6.70 3.33
C VAL A 72 -5.94 -5.57 3.59
N ILE A 73 -4.91 -5.86 4.37
CA ILE A 73 -3.78 -4.94 4.55
C ILE A 73 -2.86 -5.06 3.34
N LEU A 74 -2.44 -3.91 2.82
CA LEU A 74 -1.47 -3.83 1.74
C LEU A 74 -0.15 -3.31 2.28
N GLU A 75 0.96 -3.88 1.82
CA GLU A 75 2.31 -3.37 2.05
C GLU A 75 2.92 -2.83 0.74
N PRO A 76 3.71 -1.75 0.81
CA PRO A 76 4.42 -1.24 -0.36
C PRO A 76 5.57 -2.16 -0.75
N SER A 77 5.58 -2.58 -2.01
CA SER A 77 6.67 -3.30 -2.65
C SER A 77 7.57 -2.32 -3.39
N MET A 78 8.86 -2.41 -3.12
CA MET A 78 9.90 -1.59 -3.73
C MET A 78 10.53 -2.35 -4.88
N ARG A 79 10.74 -1.68 -6.01
CA ARG A 79 11.68 -2.14 -7.04
C ARG A 79 13.07 -1.74 -6.58
N VAL A 80 13.93 -2.73 -6.39
CA VAL A 80 15.31 -2.58 -5.90
C VAL A 80 16.27 -2.99 -7.00
N GLU A 81 17.26 -2.15 -7.25
CA GLU A 81 18.39 -2.49 -8.11
C GLU A 81 19.68 -2.44 -7.29
N VAL A 82 20.45 -3.52 -7.33
CA VAL A 82 21.70 -3.66 -6.59
C VAL A 82 22.84 -3.84 -7.57
N VAL A 83 23.81 -2.95 -7.52
CA VAL A 83 25.02 -3.00 -8.35
C VAL A 83 26.17 -3.49 -7.47
N VAL A 84 26.79 -4.61 -7.87
CA VAL A 84 27.78 -5.29 -7.02
C VAL A 84 28.82 -6.03 -7.87
N PRO A 85 30.08 -6.19 -7.41
CA PRO A 85 31.02 -7.08 -8.06
C PRO A 85 30.54 -8.55 -8.04
N ASP A 86 30.86 -9.31 -9.09
CA ASP A 86 30.35 -10.67 -9.32
C ASP A 86 30.57 -11.63 -8.15
N GLY A 87 31.72 -11.47 -7.46
CA GLY A 87 32.08 -12.30 -6.29
C GLY A 87 31.14 -12.17 -5.09
N TYR A 88 30.28 -11.16 -5.04
CA TYR A 88 29.32 -10.95 -3.94
C TYR A 88 27.86 -11.17 -4.34
N THR A 89 27.59 -11.51 -5.61
CA THR A 89 26.22 -11.72 -6.12
C THR A 89 25.45 -12.76 -5.30
N GLY A 90 26.08 -13.87 -4.94
CA GLY A 90 25.46 -14.90 -4.11
C GLY A 90 25.03 -14.40 -2.72
N ALA A 91 25.83 -13.55 -2.08
CA ALA A 91 25.49 -12.96 -0.78
C ALA A 91 24.29 -11.99 -0.90
N VAL A 92 24.30 -11.13 -1.94
CA VAL A 92 23.19 -10.21 -2.22
C VAL A 92 21.89 -10.97 -2.49
N VAL A 93 21.93 -12.00 -3.33
CA VAL A 93 20.73 -12.81 -3.65
C VAL A 93 20.19 -13.51 -2.40
N GLY A 94 21.08 -14.03 -1.54
CA GLY A 94 20.69 -14.63 -0.27
C GLY A 94 19.99 -13.66 0.68
N ASP A 95 20.54 -12.45 0.82
CA ASP A 95 19.97 -11.39 1.68
C ASP A 95 18.64 -10.86 1.13
N ILE A 96 18.50 -10.67 -0.19
CA ILE A 96 17.21 -10.29 -0.79
C ILE A 96 16.16 -11.38 -0.54
N SER A 97 16.54 -12.65 -0.67
CA SER A 97 15.62 -13.77 -0.46
C SER A 97 15.18 -13.89 1.00
N SER A 98 16.08 -13.64 1.96
CA SER A 98 15.73 -13.65 3.40
C SER A 98 14.75 -12.52 3.76
N ARG A 99 14.79 -11.41 3.01
CA ARG A 99 13.90 -10.24 3.11
C ARG A 99 12.59 -10.38 2.33
N ARG A 100 12.15 -11.61 2.05
CA ARG A 100 10.95 -11.90 1.22
C ARG A 100 11.01 -11.28 -0.19
N GLY A 101 12.20 -10.94 -0.65
CA GLY A 101 12.42 -10.34 -1.95
C GLY A 101 12.31 -11.37 -3.08
N VAL A 102 11.78 -10.93 -4.21
CA VAL A 102 11.69 -11.74 -5.44
C VAL A 102 12.64 -11.17 -6.46
N ILE A 103 13.63 -11.95 -6.87
CA ILE A 103 14.55 -11.58 -7.95
C ILE A 103 13.77 -11.53 -9.27
N THR A 104 13.82 -10.38 -9.94
CA THR A 104 13.17 -10.16 -11.24
C THR A 104 14.15 -10.29 -12.39
N GLY A 105 15.45 -10.12 -12.14
CA GLY A 105 16.49 -10.31 -13.14
C GLY A 105 17.89 -10.13 -12.57
N MET A 106 18.88 -10.64 -13.30
CA MET A 106 20.29 -10.43 -13.03
C MET A 106 20.99 -10.17 -14.37
N GLU A 107 21.58 -8.99 -14.51
CA GLU A 107 22.19 -8.51 -15.75
C GLU A 107 23.67 -8.21 -15.51
N PRO A 108 24.58 -8.73 -16.35
CA PRO A 108 25.96 -8.28 -16.34
C PRO A 108 26.01 -6.83 -16.86
N HIS A 109 26.83 -5.98 -16.25
CA HIS A 109 26.93 -4.57 -16.63
C HIS A 109 28.27 -4.24 -17.29
N SER A 110 29.36 -4.29 -16.51
CA SER A 110 30.74 -4.08 -16.96
C SER A 110 31.61 -5.24 -16.46
N GLU A 111 32.87 -5.34 -16.91
CA GLU A 111 33.76 -6.46 -16.52
C GLU A 111 33.82 -6.61 -14.99
N GLY A 112 33.26 -7.73 -14.50
CA GLY A 112 33.24 -8.08 -13.08
C GLY A 112 32.14 -7.43 -12.22
N ILE A 113 31.16 -6.74 -12.82
CA ILE A 113 30.03 -6.11 -12.12
C ILE A 113 28.70 -6.66 -12.64
N SER A 114 27.85 -7.04 -11.69
CA SER A 114 26.48 -7.50 -11.94
C SER A 114 25.45 -6.54 -11.33
N VAL A 115 24.32 -6.42 -11.99
CA VAL A 115 23.13 -5.70 -11.52
C VAL A 115 22.04 -6.71 -11.21
N ILE A 116 21.59 -6.72 -9.96
CA ILE A 116 20.51 -7.58 -9.49
C ILE A 116 19.25 -6.73 -9.35
N LYS A 117 18.18 -7.10 -10.04
CA LYS A 117 16.88 -6.46 -9.96
C LYS A 117 15.95 -7.33 -9.12
N ALA A 118 15.25 -6.72 -8.17
CA ALA A 118 14.34 -7.42 -7.28
C ALA A 118 13.13 -6.57 -6.91
N ARG A 119 12.09 -7.25 -6.41
CA ARG A 119 10.96 -6.64 -5.70
C ARG A 119 11.05 -7.03 -4.24
N VAL A 120 11.11 -6.05 -3.35
CA VAL A 120 11.25 -6.28 -1.92
C VAL A 120 10.24 -5.44 -1.14
N PRO A 121 9.51 -6.00 -0.17
CA PRO A 121 8.64 -5.22 0.70
C PRO A 121 9.43 -4.15 1.46
N LEU A 122 8.95 -2.91 1.49
CA LEU A 122 9.66 -1.80 2.16
C LEU A 122 9.94 -2.09 3.65
N GLY A 123 9.03 -2.81 4.31
CA GLY A 123 9.19 -3.21 5.71
C GLY A 123 10.44 -4.06 5.98
N GLU A 124 10.97 -4.73 4.95
CA GLU A 124 12.16 -5.58 5.04
C GLU A 124 13.45 -4.84 4.63
N MET A 125 13.34 -3.59 4.16
CA MET A 125 14.48 -2.80 3.65
C MET A 125 15.14 -1.92 4.72
N PHE A 126 14.62 -1.89 5.94
CA PHE A 126 15.27 -1.19 7.05
C PHE A 126 16.65 -1.78 7.32
N GLY A 127 17.67 -0.92 7.42
CA GLY A 127 19.06 -1.34 7.63
C GLY A 127 19.78 -1.87 6.40
N TYR A 128 19.09 -2.04 5.26
CA TYR A 128 19.65 -2.67 4.06
C TYR A 128 20.97 -2.04 3.57
N ALA A 129 21.09 -0.71 3.63
CA ALA A 129 22.32 0.00 3.24
C ALA A 129 23.55 -0.44 4.06
N ASN A 130 23.37 -0.68 5.36
CA ASN A 130 24.44 -1.11 6.25
C ASN A 130 24.79 -2.58 6.03
N ASP A 131 23.77 -3.43 5.87
CA ASP A 131 23.96 -4.85 5.62
C ASP A 131 24.69 -5.07 4.28
N LEU A 132 24.23 -4.40 3.22
CA LEU A 132 24.88 -4.38 1.90
C LEU A 132 26.35 -3.98 2.00
N ARG A 133 26.65 -2.91 2.74
CA ARG A 133 28.03 -2.48 2.94
C ARG A 133 28.87 -3.56 3.62
N ASN A 134 28.33 -4.26 4.62
CA ASN A 134 29.07 -5.26 5.39
C ASN A 134 29.45 -6.48 4.54
N TYR A 135 28.50 -7.09 3.83
CA TYR A 135 28.79 -8.30 3.06
C TYR A 135 29.44 -8.04 1.69
N THR A 136 29.45 -6.78 1.20
CA THR A 136 30.18 -6.38 -0.02
C THR A 136 31.49 -5.64 0.25
N GLN A 137 31.91 -5.52 1.51
CA GLN A 137 33.08 -4.72 1.91
C GLN A 137 33.00 -3.26 1.40
N GLY A 138 31.80 -2.71 1.33
CA GLY A 138 31.50 -1.37 0.85
C GLY A 138 31.57 -1.18 -0.67
N ARG A 139 31.56 -2.27 -1.45
CA ARG A 139 31.62 -2.24 -2.92
C ARG A 139 30.27 -2.36 -3.60
N GLY A 140 29.20 -2.66 -2.85
CA GLY A 140 27.83 -2.70 -3.33
C GLY A 140 27.15 -1.34 -3.21
N ASN A 141 26.30 -1.03 -4.19
CA ASN A 141 25.38 0.10 -4.14
C ASN A 141 23.97 -0.37 -4.49
N PHE A 142 22.95 0.31 -3.99
CA PHE A 142 21.56 0.00 -4.35
C PHE A 142 20.74 1.27 -4.55
N SER A 143 19.73 1.15 -5.40
CA SER A 143 18.63 2.09 -5.52
C SER A 143 17.32 1.36 -5.21
N MET A 144 16.35 2.10 -4.70
CA MET A 144 14.99 1.58 -4.52
C MET A 144 13.96 2.64 -4.84
N GLU A 145 12.88 2.22 -5.47
CA GLU A 145 11.72 3.08 -5.77
C GLU A 145 10.42 2.31 -5.57
N PHE A 146 9.34 3.03 -5.30
CA PHE A 146 8.03 2.41 -5.15
C PHE A 146 7.60 1.78 -6.47
N ASP A 147 7.16 0.53 -6.43
CA ASP A 147 6.61 -0.18 -7.59
C ASP A 147 5.10 -0.33 -7.48
N THR A 148 4.63 -0.99 -6.42
CA THR A 148 3.20 -1.28 -6.24
C THR A 148 2.85 -1.60 -4.79
N TYR A 149 1.56 -1.67 -4.49
CA TYR A 149 1.06 -2.27 -3.26
C TYR A 149 0.78 -3.75 -3.47
N THR A 150 1.18 -4.57 -2.50
CA THR A 150 0.95 -6.02 -2.49
C THR A 150 0.23 -6.42 -1.22
N VAL A 151 -0.47 -7.55 -1.23
CA VAL A 151 -1.16 -8.05 -0.04
C VAL A 151 -0.12 -8.44 1.00
N ALA A 152 -0.24 -7.86 2.20
CA ALA A 152 0.66 -8.19 3.30
C ALA A 152 0.43 -9.64 3.76
N PRO A 153 1.50 -10.38 4.10
CA PRO A 153 1.38 -11.70 4.71
C PRO A 153 0.52 -11.65 5.98
N ARG A 154 -0.14 -12.77 6.29
CA ARG A 154 -1.07 -12.86 7.43
C ARG A 154 -0.42 -12.41 8.75
N ASP A 155 0.81 -12.82 8.99
CA ASP A 155 1.52 -12.51 10.25
C ASP A 155 1.76 -11.01 10.40
N ILE A 156 2.16 -10.33 9.32
CA ILE A 156 2.34 -8.87 9.28
C ILE A 156 1.00 -8.15 9.41
N ALA A 157 -0.04 -8.64 8.73
CA ALA A 157 -1.37 -8.05 8.79
C ALA A 157 -1.95 -8.11 10.22
N GLU A 158 -1.78 -9.22 10.94
CA GLU A 158 -2.22 -9.36 12.33
C GLU A 158 -1.39 -8.49 13.29
N LEU A 159 -0.07 -8.41 13.08
CA LEU A 159 0.79 -7.51 13.87
C LEU A 159 0.30 -6.06 13.77
N VAL A 160 0.06 -5.57 12.55
CA VAL A 160 -0.41 -4.21 12.29
C VAL A 160 -1.81 -3.96 12.87
N LYS A 161 -2.70 -4.95 12.78
CA LYS A 161 -4.04 -4.87 13.40
C LYS A 161 -3.97 -4.76 14.93
N SER A 162 -3.00 -5.42 15.55
CA SER A 162 -2.83 -5.39 17.01
C SER A 162 -2.32 -4.03 17.54
N GLY A 163 -1.91 -3.12 16.66
CA GLY A 163 -1.32 -1.83 17.03
C GLY A 163 0.14 -1.93 17.50
N ALA A 164 0.76 -3.11 17.41
CA ALA A 164 2.18 -3.28 17.59
C ALA A 164 2.91 -2.58 16.43
N ARG A 165 3.76 -1.60 16.78
CA ARG A 165 4.63 -0.87 15.85
C ARG A 165 6.00 -1.50 15.79
#